data_AF-A0A9Q9BIZ4-F1
#
_entry.id   AF-A0A9Q9BIZ4-F1
#
_cell.length_a   1.000
_cell.length_b   1.000
_cell.length_c   1.000
_cell.angle_alpha   90.00
_cell.angle_beta   90.00
_cell.angle_gamma   90.00
#
_symmetry.space_group_name_H-M   'P 1'
#
loop_
_entity.id
_entity.type
_entity.pdbx_description
1 polymer ?
#
loop_
_entity_poly.entity_id
_entity_poly.type
_entity_poly.pdbx_seq_one_letter_code
_entity_poly.pdbx_strand_id
1 'polypeptide(L)'
;MTEIITCTGYGTTGSSAVTNIIEEFETIKSLSAEFECTFLHEVDGIRDLENALREGHRLKCDLAIKRFLRLADVLNKQRPFKKYFNGNFLRHSESFIDSICIAQWRGNWHRGTDTIKLSKEDLLYYNLAKQVFLNEYSYSRYSLFEPNTWHPTYHKRNKSYYAHFTDAFYHKVQEYVAKLIAEITFHINSKKILIDQFFPASDISAYFNYAPATKVIIVDRDPRDMYVLNKSSWGEPYIPSDDVDTFIRWYRGIRFSQQKERQNQNVLLLHFEDLIFNYEASLTELKHFLNFNDKDHVEKLKCFDPAQSIKNTYKFRNYPQWKDDVLKIEHELPEYCYHFPDEFTNNNANNIDTNKPMEAFVKSADAVQSKKNLPLKYNHKLPVFLFGITNFGEAFESLAHRNTLKTKIKGLIKCGVFLCSFLFEYMYSVFIYCKYKKR
;
A
#
# COMPACT_ATOMS: atom_id res chain seq x y z
N MET A 1 23.90 14.06 -6.89
CA MET A 1 22.75 13.52 -6.16
C MET A 1 22.53 12.10 -6.67
N THR A 2 22.25 11.14 -5.78
CA THR A 2 21.94 9.76 -6.19
C THR A 2 20.68 9.77 -7.04
N GLU A 3 20.71 9.15 -8.22
CA GLU A 3 19.52 9.01 -9.07
C GLU A 3 18.62 7.93 -8.48
N ILE A 4 17.33 8.23 -8.38
CA ILE A 4 16.33 7.29 -7.87
C ILE A 4 15.61 6.70 -9.07
N ILE A 5 15.51 5.38 -9.13
CA ILE A 5 14.68 4.67 -10.09
C ILE A 5 13.51 4.10 -9.31
N THR A 6 12.31 4.23 -9.84
CA THR A 6 11.12 3.63 -9.23
C THR A 6 10.25 2.96 -10.27
N CYS A 7 9.80 1.75 -9.95
CA CYS A 7 8.83 1.01 -10.72
C CYS A 7 7.47 1.12 -10.03
N THR A 8 6.41 1.37 -10.79
CA THR A 8 5.05 1.54 -10.27
C THR A 8 4.02 1.09 -11.31
N GLY A 9 2.76 1.00 -10.92
CA GLY A 9 1.68 0.57 -11.80
C GLY A 9 0.30 0.78 -11.17
N TYR A 10 -0.74 0.37 -11.88
CA TYR A 10 -2.15 0.57 -11.49
C TYR A 10 -2.73 -0.57 -10.64
N GLY A 11 -1.88 -1.23 -9.84
CA GLY A 11 -2.23 -2.38 -8.99
C GLY A 11 -2.23 -3.71 -9.76
N THR A 12 -1.33 -4.62 -9.37
CA THR A 12 -1.14 -5.95 -10.00
C THR A 12 -0.95 -5.92 -11.52
N THR A 13 -0.44 -4.81 -12.06
CA THR A 13 -0.13 -4.65 -13.50
C THR A 13 1.25 -5.20 -13.89
N GLY A 14 2.08 -5.64 -12.94
CA GLY A 14 3.35 -6.30 -13.24
C GLY A 14 4.59 -5.40 -13.21
N SER A 15 4.58 -4.31 -12.45
CA SER A 15 5.75 -3.45 -12.22
C SER A 15 6.97 -4.21 -11.69
N SER A 16 6.74 -5.30 -10.95
CA SER A 16 7.78 -6.19 -10.46
C SER A 16 8.62 -6.83 -11.58
N ALA A 17 8.08 -7.02 -12.79
CA ALA A 17 8.83 -7.53 -13.92
C ALA A 17 9.98 -6.59 -14.31
N VAL A 18 9.72 -5.28 -14.35
CA VAL A 18 10.76 -4.27 -14.60
C VAL A 18 11.73 -4.20 -13.42
N THR A 19 11.23 -4.23 -12.19
CA THR A 19 12.08 -4.30 -10.99
C THR A 19 13.08 -5.46 -11.09
N ASN A 20 12.61 -6.65 -11.46
CA ASN A 20 13.45 -7.82 -11.62
C ASN A 20 14.45 -7.68 -12.77
N ILE A 21 14.09 -7.09 -13.92
CA ILE A 21 15.06 -6.80 -14.98
C ILE A 21 16.15 -5.83 -14.49
N ILE A 22 15.79 -4.77 -13.77
CA ILE A 22 16.75 -3.78 -13.27
C ILE A 22 17.68 -4.39 -12.21
N GLU A 23 17.19 -5.34 -11.40
CA GLU A 23 18.00 -6.08 -10.42
C GLU A 23 19.11 -6.93 -11.05
N GLU A 24 19.04 -7.20 -12.36
CA GLU A 24 20.08 -7.95 -13.08
C GLU A 24 21.33 -7.11 -13.40
N PHE A 25 21.30 -5.79 -13.11
CA PHE A 25 22.40 -4.86 -13.35
C PHE A 25 23.24 -4.64 -12.09
N GLU A 26 24.54 -4.92 -12.13
CA GLU A 26 25.42 -4.82 -10.95
C GLU A 26 25.62 -3.39 -10.42
N THR A 27 25.41 -2.39 -11.27
CA THR A 27 25.59 -0.98 -10.91
C THR A 27 24.44 -0.42 -10.06
N ILE A 28 23.33 -1.18 -9.91
CA ILE A 28 22.12 -0.73 -9.23
C ILE A 28 22.05 -1.30 -7.83
N LYS A 29 21.71 -0.44 -6.87
CA LYS A 29 21.26 -0.91 -5.56
C LYS A 29 19.74 -0.98 -5.51
N SER A 30 19.20 -2.19 -5.65
CA SER A 30 17.79 -2.46 -5.34
C SER A 30 17.55 -2.49 -3.83
N LEU A 31 16.52 -1.76 -3.39
CA LEU A 31 15.87 -2.02 -2.12
C LEU A 31 14.85 -3.13 -2.37
N SER A 32 15.09 -4.30 -1.77
CA SER A 32 14.24 -5.50 -1.84
C SER A 32 12.78 -5.22 -2.19
N ALA A 33 12.21 -5.96 -3.15
CA ALA A 33 10.81 -5.83 -3.58
C ALA A 33 9.76 -5.90 -2.44
N GLU A 34 10.11 -6.50 -1.28
CA GLU A 34 9.29 -6.44 -0.05
C GLU A 34 9.19 -5.04 0.60
N PHE A 35 9.85 -4.01 0.06
CA PHE A 35 9.86 -2.65 0.58
C PHE A 35 9.30 -1.65 -0.43
N GLU A 36 7.99 -1.46 -0.37
CA GLU A 36 7.30 -0.35 -1.02
C GLU A 36 7.52 0.92 -0.19
N CYS A 37 8.16 1.94 -0.78
CA CYS A 37 8.51 3.17 -0.08
C CYS A 37 7.51 4.29 -0.39
N THR A 38 6.30 4.17 0.11
CA THR A 38 5.12 4.94 -0.31
C THR A 38 4.91 6.27 0.42
N PHE A 39 5.75 6.66 1.39
CA PHE A 39 5.46 7.78 2.31
C PHE A 39 5.21 9.15 1.64
N LEU A 40 5.57 9.32 0.38
CA LEU A 40 5.24 10.52 -0.40
C LEU A 40 3.75 10.59 -0.77
N HIS A 41 3.13 9.44 -1.03
CA HIS A 41 1.77 9.28 -1.59
C HIS A 41 0.84 8.37 -0.76
N GLU A 42 1.33 7.75 0.31
CA GLU A 42 0.52 7.07 1.32
C GLU A 42 -0.51 8.04 1.92
N VAL A 43 -1.64 7.51 2.40
CA VAL A 43 -2.56 8.29 3.25
C VAL A 43 -1.79 8.91 4.41
N ASP A 44 -1.95 10.21 4.61
CA ASP A 44 -1.20 11.03 5.58
C ASP A 44 0.28 11.27 5.24
N GLY A 45 0.67 10.97 4.00
CA GLY A 45 1.99 11.25 3.45
C GLY A 45 2.24 12.72 3.11
N ILE A 46 3.35 12.97 2.43
CA ILE A 46 3.79 14.34 2.07
C ILE A 46 2.77 15.07 1.19
N ARG A 47 2.11 14.36 0.25
CA ARG A 47 1.11 14.98 -0.63
C ARG A 47 -0.14 15.47 0.14
N ASP A 48 -0.62 14.69 1.10
CA ASP A 48 -1.74 15.07 1.96
C ASP A 48 -1.37 16.25 2.86
N LEU A 49 -0.14 16.25 3.38
CA LEU A 49 0.39 17.37 4.14
C LEU A 49 0.46 18.64 3.28
N GLU A 50 1.02 18.57 2.06
CA GLU A 50 1.08 19.71 1.14
C GLU A 50 -0.32 20.32 0.92
N ASN A 51 -1.32 19.48 0.61
CA ASN A 51 -2.68 19.93 0.35
C ASN A 51 -3.28 20.67 1.56
N ALA A 52 -3.10 20.14 2.76
CA ALA A 52 -3.58 20.80 3.99
C ALA A 52 -2.86 22.13 4.26
N LEU A 53 -1.56 22.21 3.97
CA LEU A 53 -0.78 23.44 4.15
C LEU A 53 -1.12 24.50 3.10
N ARG A 54 -1.45 24.10 1.87
CA ARG A 54 -1.95 25.00 0.81
C ARG A 54 -3.31 25.59 1.15
N GLU A 55 -4.19 24.81 1.78
CA GLU A 55 -5.47 25.31 2.29
C GLU A 55 -5.26 26.33 3.42
N GLY A 56 -4.24 26.13 4.28
CA GLY A 56 -3.83 27.09 5.31
C GLY A 56 -4.75 27.17 6.53
N HIS A 57 -5.83 26.39 6.58
CA HIS A 57 -6.76 26.38 7.72
C HIS A 57 -6.08 25.81 8.97
N ARG A 58 -5.86 26.66 9.98
CA ARG A 58 -5.07 26.37 11.20
C ARG A 58 -5.33 25.02 11.87
N LEU A 59 -6.60 24.57 11.95
CA LEU A 59 -6.95 23.29 12.59
C LEU A 59 -6.65 22.08 11.69
N LYS A 60 -6.80 22.25 10.37
CA LYS A 60 -6.51 21.18 9.41
C LYS A 60 -5.00 20.98 9.28
N CYS A 61 -4.22 22.06 9.26
CA CYS A 61 -2.76 21.99 9.26
C CYS A 61 -2.23 21.28 10.52
N ASP A 62 -2.76 21.62 11.71
CA ASP A 62 -2.43 20.92 12.96
C ASP A 62 -2.70 19.41 12.86
N LEU A 63 -3.89 19.03 12.38
CA LEU A 63 -4.25 17.61 12.24
C LEU A 63 -3.39 16.90 11.20
N ALA A 64 -3.14 17.51 10.05
CA ALA A 64 -2.33 16.92 8.97
C ALA A 64 -0.90 16.66 9.43
N ILE A 65 -0.26 17.62 10.13
CA ILE A 65 1.08 17.44 10.71
C ILE A 65 1.07 16.28 11.72
N LYS A 66 0.07 16.22 12.61
CA LYS A 66 -0.06 15.14 13.58
C LYS A 66 -0.29 13.78 12.93
N ARG A 67 -1.07 13.72 11.85
CA ARG A 67 -1.32 12.49 11.11
C ARG A 67 -0.06 12.02 10.38
N PHE A 68 0.68 12.93 9.73
CA PHE A 68 1.98 12.64 9.12
C PHE A 68 3.01 12.12 10.15
N LEU A 69 3.13 12.75 11.32
CA LEU A 69 4.04 12.28 12.36
C LEU A 69 3.63 10.90 12.92
N ARG A 70 2.32 10.65 13.03
CA ARG A 70 1.80 9.33 13.41
C ARG A 70 2.13 8.28 12.35
N LEU A 71 1.93 8.60 11.06
CA LEU A 71 2.35 7.74 9.96
C LEU A 71 3.85 7.45 10.06
N ALA A 72 4.68 8.49 10.26
CA ALA A 72 6.11 8.34 10.38
C ALA A 72 6.54 7.42 11.55
N ASP A 73 5.89 7.53 12.72
CA ASP A 73 6.13 6.64 13.85
C ASP A 73 5.74 5.18 13.54
N VAL A 74 4.60 4.97 12.87
CA VAL A 74 4.15 3.64 12.44
C VAL A 74 5.15 3.04 11.46
N LEU A 75 5.51 3.77 10.40
CA LEU A 75 6.45 3.33 9.38
C LEU A 75 7.83 3.05 10.00
N ASN A 76 8.35 3.92 10.87
CA ASN A 76 9.66 3.73 11.52
C ASN A 76 9.76 2.44 12.36
N LYS A 77 8.63 1.94 12.87
CA LYS A 77 8.55 0.66 13.60
C LYS A 77 8.51 -0.56 12.67
N GLN A 78 8.18 -0.38 11.40
CA GLN A 78 8.19 -1.46 10.43
C GLN A 78 9.63 -1.89 10.12
N ARG A 79 9.82 -3.21 9.98
CA ARG A 79 11.14 -3.81 9.75
C ARG A 79 11.85 -3.24 8.51
N PRO A 80 11.20 -3.03 7.35
CA PRO A 80 11.86 -2.47 6.17
C PRO A 80 12.36 -1.03 6.37
N PHE A 81 11.53 -0.12 6.87
CA PHE A 81 11.92 1.27 7.17
C PHE A 81 13.06 1.33 8.19
N LYS A 82 12.99 0.54 9.26
CA LYS A 82 14.07 0.47 10.25
C LYS A 82 15.39 -0.01 9.64
N LYS A 83 15.32 -0.99 8.71
CA LYS A 83 16.48 -1.54 8.00
C LYS A 83 17.11 -0.50 7.07
N TYR A 84 16.33 0.19 6.25
CA TYR A 84 16.86 1.06 5.19
C TYR A 84 17.15 2.48 5.63
N PHE A 85 16.42 3.00 6.62
CA PHE A 85 16.64 4.34 7.18
C PHE A 85 17.32 4.30 8.54
N ASN A 86 17.92 3.17 8.93
CA ASN A 86 18.65 2.98 10.20
C ASN A 86 17.85 3.38 11.46
N GLY A 87 16.53 3.27 11.42
CA GLY A 87 15.63 3.72 12.50
C GLY A 87 15.53 5.24 12.67
N ASN A 88 16.07 6.02 11.73
CA ASN A 88 16.07 7.49 11.73
C ASN A 88 14.87 8.09 10.99
N PHE A 89 13.94 7.29 10.45
CA PHE A 89 12.82 7.80 9.65
C PHE A 89 11.99 8.82 10.44
N LEU A 90 11.53 8.46 11.65
CA LEU A 90 10.77 9.38 12.51
C LEU A 90 11.57 10.63 12.87
N ARG A 91 12.85 10.48 13.23
CA ARG A 91 13.73 11.61 13.60
C ARG A 91 13.86 12.63 12.46
N HIS A 92 14.06 12.14 11.24
CA HIS A 92 14.12 13.00 10.05
C HIS A 92 12.77 13.64 9.74
N SER A 93 11.65 12.91 9.95
CA SER A 93 10.29 13.45 9.79
C SER A 93 9.98 14.56 10.80
N GLU A 94 10.37 14.40 12.06
CA GLU A 94 10.23 15.43 13.10
C GLU A 94 11.05 16.68 12.76
N SER A 95 12.31 16.50 12.34
CA SER A 95 13.16 17.61 11.90
C SER A 95 12.59 18.33 10.68
N PHE A 96 11.98 17.60 9.74
CA PHE A 96 11.29 18.19 8.59
C PHE A 96 10.10 19.04 9.04
N ILE A 97 9.22 18.50 9.90
CA ILE A 97 8.08 19.25 10.45
C ILE A 97 8.53 20.51 11.18
N ASP A 98 9.57 20.41 12.02
CA ASP A 98 10.13 21.56 12.72
C ASP A 98 10.62 22.64 11.75
N SER A 99 11.17 22.25 10.59
CA SER A 99 11.68 23.18 9.57
C SER A 99 10.61 23.93 8.77
N ILE A 100 9.37 23.43 8.73
CA ILE A 100 8.24 24.06 8.02
C ILE A 100 7.24 24.71 8.97
N CYS A 101 7.31 24.42 10.27
CA CYS A 101 6.42 24.98 11.26
C CYS A 101 6.73 26.45 11.55
N ILE A 102 5.67 27.26 11.61
CA ILE A 102 5.75 28.67 12.03
C ILE A 102 5.62 28.76 13.53
N ALA A 103 4.72 27.98 14.12
CA ALA A 103 4.50 27.97 15.55
C ALA A 103 4.20 26.56 16.04
N GLN A 104 4.71 26.27 17.24
CA GLN A 104 4.39 25.06 17.99
C GLN A 104 4.07 25.46 19.42
N TRP A 105 3.00 24.92 20.00
CA TRP A 105 2.59 25.23 21.37
C TRP A 105 1.89 24.05 22.01
N ARG A 106 1.66 24.12 23.32
CA ARG A 106 0.76 23.17 23.99
C ARG A 106 -0.68 23.64 23.78
N GLY A 107 -1.38 23.12 22.79
CA GLY A 107 -2.74 23.53 22.42
C GLY A 107 -3.74 22.39 22.54
N ASN A 108 -5.02 22.69 22.27
CA ASN A 108 -5.98 21.67 21.88
C ASN A 108 -7.17 22.32 21.15
N TRP A 109 -7.92 21.49 20.44
CA TRP A 109 -9.21 21.81 19.84
C TRP A 109 -10.02 20.51 19.74
N HIS A 110 -11.28 20.58 19.31
CA HIS A 110 -12.22 19.45 19.43
C HIS A 110 -11.75 18.14 18.75
N ARG A 111 -10.82 18.17 17.78
CA ARG A 111 -10.17 16.97 17.20
C ARG A 111 -8.65 16.93 17.36
N GLY A 112 -8.09 17.79 18.20
CA GLY A 112 -6.64 17.90 18.39
C GLY A 112 -5.98 16.66 18.99
N THR A 113 -6.77 15.69 19.45
CA THR A 113 -6.34 14.42 20.04
C THR A 113 -6.67 13.19 19.17
N ASP A 114 -7.20 13.34 17.95
CA ASP A 114 -7.63 12.22 17.10
C ASP A 114 -6.49 11.25 16.73
N THR A 115 -5.24 11.72 16.78
CA THR A 115 -4.05 10.92 16.53
C THR A 115 -3.45 10.28 17.79
N ILE A 116 -3.99 10.57 18.97
CA ILE A 116 -3.48 10.12 20.27
C ILE A 116 -4.37 9.00 20.80
N LYS A 117 -3.79 7.84 21.08
CA LYS A 117 -4.48 6.74 21.77
C LYS A 117 -4.34 6.92 23.27
N LEU A 118 -5.43 7.30 23.95
CA LEU A 118 -5.46 7.46 25.41
C LEU A 118 -5.67 6.10 26.08
N SER A 119 -4.86 5.82 27.11
CA SER A 119 -5.05 4.67 27.98
C SER A 119 -6.24 4.87 28.93
N LYS A 120 -6.68 3.81 29.63
CA LYS A 120 -7.69 3.94 30.70
C LYS A 120 -7.23 4.88 31.81
N GLU A 121 -5.93 4.86 32.12
CA GLU A 121 -5.30 5.74 33.09
C GLU A 121 -5.31 7.20 32.63
N ASP A 122 -4.93 7.47 31.37
CA ASP A 122 -5.01 8.82 30.79
C ASP A 122 -6.41 9.41 30.89
N LEU A 123 -7.44 8.60 30.61
CA LEU A 123 -8.84 9.01 30.67
C LEU A 123 -9.28 9.31 32.11
N LEU A 124 -8.85 8.50 33.09
CA LEU A 124 -9.11 8.73 34.51
C LEU A 124 -8.54 10.10 34.95
N TYR A 125 -7.25 10.33 34.71
CA TYR A 125 -6.61 11.58 35.13
C TYR A 125 -7.11 12.80 34.35
N TYR A 126 -7.49 12.63 33.07
CA TYR A 126 -8.16 13.69 32.33
C TYR A 126 -9.50 14.08 32.97
N ASN A 127 -10.30 13.11 33.37
CA ASN A 127 -11.59 13.35 34.03
C ASN A 127 -11.41 13.99 35.41
N LEU A 128 -10.41 13.56 36.19
CA LEU A 128 -10.07 14.19 37.46
C LEU A 128 -9.63 15.65 37.28
N ALA A 129 -8.76 15.93 36.32
CA ALA A 129 -8.32 17.30 36.01
C ALA A 129 -9.50 18.19 35.58
N LYS A 130 -10.47 17.63 34.84
CA LYS A 130 -11.71 18.33 34.50
C LYS A 130 -12.53 18.68 35.75
N GLN A 131 -12.63 17.78 36.73
CA GLN A 131 -13.34 18.06 37.99
C GLN A 131 -12.63 19.14 38.82
N VAL A 132 -11.29 19.09 38.90
CA VAL A 132 -10.49 20.15 39.54
C VAL A 132 -10.76 21.50 38.86
N PHE A 133 -10.72 21.57 37.53
CA PHE A 133 -11.04 22.79 36.80
C PHE A 133 -12.44 23.33 37.11
N LEU A 134 -13.47 22.46 37.15
CA LEU A 134 -14.84 22.88 37.45
C LEU A 134 -14.98 23.38 38.90
N ASN A 135 -14.29 22.76 39.85
CA ASN A 135 -14.23 23.20 41.24
C ASN A 135 -13.59 24.59 41.37
N GLU A 136 -12.41 24.78 40.77
CA GLU A 136 -11.68 26.07 40.83
C GLU A 136 -12.39 27.17 40.03
N TYR A 137 -12.93 26.86 38.85
CA TYR A 137 -13.62 27.84 38.02
C TYR A 137 -14.89 28.34 38.70
N SER A 138 -15.65 27.48 39.38
CA SER A 138 -16.84 27.85 40.18
C SER A 138 -17.85 28.77 39.47
N TYR A 139 -17.89 28.74 38.13
CA TYR A 139 -18.67 29.68 37.29
C TYR A 139 -18.43 31.16 37.64
N SER A 140 -17.19 31.51 38.03
CA SER A 140 -16.80 32.88 38.32
C SER A 140 -17.19 33.81 37.17
N ARG A 141 -17.79 34.97 37.51
CA ARG A 141 -18.31 35.92 36.52
C ARG A 141 -17.16 36.77 35.99
N TYR A 142 -16.68 36.44 34.80
CA TYR A 142 -15.70 37.25 34.08
C TYR A 142 -16.39 38.42 33.36
N SER A 143 -15.65 39.48 33.08
CA SER A 143 -16.14 40.71 32.43
C SER A 143 -16.51 40.56 30.94
N LEU A 144 -16.53 39.34 30.43
CA LEU A 144 -16.86 39.04 29.04
C LEU A 144 -18.38 38.87 28.90
N PHE A 145 -19.00 39.70 28.06
CA PHE A 145 -20.39 39.55 27.68
C PHE A 145 -20.50 38.48 26.59
N GLU A 146 -20.98 37.30 26.95
CA GLU A 146 -21.29 36.22 26.01
C GLU A 146 -22.80 35.96 26.04
N PRO A 147 -23.55 36.23 24.95
CA PRO A 147 -25.00 36.04 24.91
C PRO A 147 -25.42 34.56 24.89
N ASN A 148 -24.46 33.65 24.65
CA ASN A 148 -24.67 32.20 24.60
C ASN A 148 -24.19 31.53 25.90
N THR A 149 -24.68 30.31 26.17
CA THR A 149 -24.27 29.45 27.31
C THR A 149 -22.81 28.97 27.25
N TRP A 150 -21.97 29.60 26.42
CA TRP A 150 -20.56 29.25 26.32
C TRP A 150 -19.86 29.60 27.63
N HIS A 151 -19.16 28.62 28.17
CA HIS A 151 -18.27 28.80 29.30
C HIS A 151 -16.95 28.09 29.00
N PRO A 152 -15.81 28.58 29.54
CA PRO A 152 -14.55 27.88 29.49
C PRO A 152 -14.68 26.42 29.92
N THR A 153 -14.02 25.52 29.19
CA THR A 153 -13.96 24.10 29.51
C THR A 153 -12.52 23.63 29.54
N TYR A 154 -12.22 22.72 30.46
CA TYR A 154 -10.91 22.09 30.48
C TYR A 154 -10.72 21.16 29.28
N HIS A 155 -9.60 21.34 28.58
CA HIS A 155 -9.15 20.46 27.51
C HIS A 155 -7.71 20.00 27.78
N LYS A 156 -7.43 18.71 27.54
CA LYS A 156 -6.06 18.18 27.61
C LYS A 156 -5.19 18.89 26.57
N ARG A 157 -4.18 19.64 27.01
CA ARG A 157 -3.24 20.33 26.10
C ARG A 157 -2.18 19.35 25.58
N ASN A 158 -2.04 19.25 24.27
CA ASN A 158 -1.07 18.44 23.54
C ASN A 158 -0.20 19.32 22.62
N LYS A 159 0.81 18.75 21.97
CA LYS A 159 1.65 19.48 21.02
C LYS A 159 0.80 19.87 19.81
N SER A 160 0.63 21.16 19.58
CA SER A 160 -0.10 21.75 18.46
C SER A 160 0.85 22.46 17.52
N TYR A 161 0.50 22.48 16.25
CA TYR A 161 1.32 23.00 15.16
C TYR A 161 0.53 24.01 14.32
N TYR A 162 1.21 25.02 13.83
CA TYR A 162 0.73 25.84 12.73
C TYR A 162 1.83 26.01 11.69
N ALA A 163 1.48 25.73 10.45
CA ALA A 163 2.26 25.94 9.25
C ALA A 163 1.29 26.25 8.11
N HIS A 164 1.78 26.91 7.07
CA HIS A 164 1.09 27.06 5.79
C HIS A 164 2.10 26.85 4.66
N PHE A 165 1.61 26.61 3.46
CA PHE A 165 2.47 26.40 2.30
C PHE A 165 3.25 27.68 1.98
N THR A 166 4.57 27.56 1.82
CA THR A 166 5.45 28.63 1.33
C THR A 166 6.28 28.08 0.18
N ASP A 167 6.86 28.95 -0.64
CA ASP A 167 7.72 28.55 -1.76
C ASP A 167 8.93 27.69 -1.32
N ALA A 168 9.33 27.81 -0.04
CA ALA A 168 10.39 27.00 0.56
C ALA A 168 9.97 25.54 0.83
N PHE A 169 8.68 25.20 0.80
CA PHE A 169 8.19 23.86 1.16
C PHE A 169 8.85 22.76 0.34
N TYR A 170 8.93 22.93 -0.99
CA TYR A 170 9.54 21.93 -1.86
C TYR A 170 11.02 21.74 -1.56
N HIS A 171 11.77 22.82 -1.31
CA HIS A 171 13.16 22.72 -0.89
C HIS A 171 13.30 21.95 0.43
N LYS A 172 12.41 22.18 1.41
CA LYS A 172 12.41 21.45 2.69
C LYS A 172 12.06 19.98 2.53
N VAL A 173 11.14 19.63 1.64
CA VAL A 173 10.85 18.22 1.31
C VAL A 173 12.05 17.58 0.60
N GLN A 174 12.70 18.26 -0.34
CA GLN A 174 13.89 17.76 -1.03
C GLN A 174 15.05 17.53 -0.06
N GLU A 175 15.29 18.45 0.88
CA GLU A 175 16.26 18.27 1.97
C GLU A 175 15.93 17.03 2.82
N TYR A 176 14.65 16.84 3.16
CA TYR A 176 14.17 15.69 3.92
C TYR A 176 14.37 14.36 3.19
N VAL A 177 13.97 14.29 1.91
CA VAL A 177 14.19 13.10 1.06
C VAL A 177 15.69 12.83 0.93
N ALA A 178 16.52 13.86 0.69
CA ALA A 178 17.97 13.69 0.59
C ALA A 178 18.59 13.12 1.87
N LYS A 179 18.14 13.55 3.06
CA LYS A 179 18.57 12.96 4.35
C LYS A 179 18.20 11.47 4.44
N LEU A 180 17.00 11.09 4.01
CA LEU A 180 16.57 9.69 4.00
C LEU A 180 17.37 8.84 3.00
N ILE A 181 17.63 9.36 1.79
CA ILE A 181 18.46 8.66 0.80
C ILE A 181 19.92 8.54 1.28
N ALA A 182 20.42 9.49 2.05
CA ALA A 182 21.74 9.39 2.66
C ALA A 182 21.84 8.21 3.65
N GLU A 183 20.78 7.91 4.41
CA GLU A 183 20.75 6.73 5.30
C GLU A 183 20.88 5.40 4.54
N ILE A 184 20.34 5.35 3.32
CA ILE A 184 20.42 4.17 2.44
C ILE A 184 21.82 4.04 1.84
N THR A 185 22.38 5.14 1.38
CA THR A 185 23.63 5.16 0.58
C THR A 185 24.90 5.23 1.42
N PHE A 186 24.79 5.38 2.75
CA PHE A 186 25.92 5.51 3.69
C PHE A 186 26.99 4.41 3.55
N HIS A 187 26.64 3.22 3.04
CA HIS A 187 27.55 2.09 2.84
C HIS A 187 27.63 1.60 1.40
N ILE A 188 27.16 2.38 0.43
CA ILE A 188 26.93 1.90 -0.93
C ILE A 188 27.60 2.82 -1.93
N ASN A 189 28.54 2.28 -2.70
CA ASN A 189 29.20 3.00 -3.78
C ASN A 189 28.40 2.91 -5.10
N SER A 190 27.07 3.00 -5.03
CA SER A 190 26.19 2.96 -6.21
C SER A 190 25.64 4.37 -6.50
N LYS A 191 25.67 4.74 -7.77
CA LYS A 191 25.14 6.02 -8.25
C LYS A 191 23.62 6.03 -8.42
N LYS A 192 22.99 4.84 -8.44
CA LYS A 192 21.57 4.65 -8.74
C LYS A 192 20.93 3.68 -7.76
N ILE A 193 19.81 4.06 -7.18
CA ILE A 193 19.04 3.21 -6.28
C ILE A 193 17.67 2.90 -6.89
N LEU A 194 17.25 1.65 -6.79
CA LEU A 194 15.91 1.22 -7.18
C LEU A 194 15.05 1.12 -5.92
N ILE A 195 13.96 1.87 -5.90
CA ILE A 195 12.99 1.92 -4.80
C ILE A 195 11.60 1.60 -5.35
N ASP A 196 11.01 0.51 -4.89
CA ASP A 196 9.68 0.09 -5.34
C ASP A 196 8.61 1.08 -4.88
N GLN A 197 7.74 1.49 -5.81
CA GLN A 197 6.61 2.38 -5.58
C GLN A 197 6.94 3.67 -4.80
N PHE A 198 8.13 4.24 -5.01
CA PHE A 198 8.51 5.52 -4.41
C PHE A 198 7.58 6.64 -4.88
N PHE A 199 7.22 6.61 -6.17
CA PHE A 199 6.19 7.47 -6.76
C PHE A 199 4.97 6.61 -7.16
N PRO A 200 3.76 7.19 -7.13
CA PRO A 200 2.56 6.52 -7.66
C PRO A 200 2.55 6.52 -9.18
N ALA A 201 1.61 5.80 -9.79
CA ALA A 201 1.39 5.77 -11.24
C ALA A 201 0.54 6.95 -11.78
N SER A 202 0.16 7.89 -10.92
CA SER A 202 -0.73 9.02 -11.24
C SER A 202 -0.25 10.34 -10.64
N ASP A 203 -0.53 11.44 -11.33
CA ASP A 203 -0.10 12.81 -10.96
C ASP A 203 1.41 12.91 -10.64
N ILE A 204 2.26 12.16 -11.38
CA ILE A 204 3.70 12.02 -11.11
C ILE A 204 4.42 13.38 -11.13
N SER A 205 3.94 14.30 -11.96
CA SER A 205 4.43 15.68 -12.04
C SER A 205 4.51 16.38 -10.68
N ALA A 206 3.56 16.12 -9.77
CA ALA A 206 3.59 16.69 -8.43
C ALA A 206 4.76 16.17 -7.58
N TYR A 207 5.10 14.89 -7.73
CA TYR A 207 6.13 14.20 -6.94
C TYR A 207 7.55 14.56 -7.38
N PHE A 208 7.74 14.99 -8.63
CA PHE A 208 9.03 15.58 -9.06
C PHE A 208 9.39 16.83 -8.26
N ASN A 209 8.43 17.56 -7.66
CA ASN A 209 8.76 18.66 -6.76
C ASN A 209 9.41 18.18 -5.45
N TYR A 210 9.21 16.93 -5.06
CA TYR A 210 9.78 16.33 -3.84
C TYR A 210 11.12 15.63 -4.12
N ALA A 211 11.24 14.96 -5.26
CA ALA A 211 12.44 14.24 -5.67
C ALA A 211 12.67 14.38 -7.19
N PRO A 212 13.26 15.50 -7.65
CA PRO A 212 13.34 15.83 -9.08
C PRO A 212 14.27 14.92 -9.90
N ALA A 213 15.25 14.28 -9.26
CA ALA A 213 16.22 13.38 -9.92
C ALA A 213 15.72 11.92 -10.02
N THR A 214 14.40 11.72 -10.10
CA THR A 214 13.78 10.39 -10.14
C THR A 214 13.46 9.99 -11.58
N LYS A 215 13.75 8.74 -11.95
CA LYS A 215 13.26 8.07 -13.17
C LYS A 215 12.13 7.12 -12.79
N VAL A 216 10.98 7.26 -13.44
CA VAL A 216 9.77 6.49 -13.12
C VAL A 216 9.46 5.55 -14.28
N ILE A 217 9.31 4.26 -14.01
CA ILE A 217 8.77 3.30 -14.96
C ILE A 217 7.38 2.90 -14.50
N ILE A 218 6.38 3.17 -15.33
CA ILE A 218 5.00 2.73 -15.14
C ILE A 218 4.80 1.47 -15.97
N VAL A 219 4.32 0.40 -15.34
CA VAL A 219 3.91 -0.82 -16.05
C VAL A 219 2.40 -0.92 -16.05
N ASP A 220 1.84 -1.01 -17.24
CA ASP A 220 0.42 -1.29 -17.47
C ASP A 220 0.22 -2.71 -18.00
N ARG A 221 -1.03 -3.20 -18.00
CA ARG A 221 -1.38 -4.57 -18.36
C ARG A 221 -2.71 -4.63 -19.08
N ASP A 222 -2.84 -5.56 -20.01
CA ASP A 222 -4.08 -5.80 -20.75
C ASP A 222 -5.29 -5.96 -19.79
N PRO A 223 -6.37 -5.16 -19.97
CA PRO A 223 -7.53 -5.18 -19.08
C PRO A 223 -8.27 -6.52 -19.09
N ARG A 224 -8.25 -7.25 -20.21
CA ARG A 224 -8.93 -8.55 -20.35
C ARG A 224 -8.24 -9.58 -19.47
N ASP A 225 -6.90 -9.63 -19.53
CA ASP A 225 -6.11 -10.50 -18.66
C ASP A 225 -6.28 -10.13 -17.19
N MET A 226 -6.18 -8.84 -16.87
CA MET A 226 -6.33 -8.35 -15.49
C MET A 226 -7.69 -8.74 -14.89
N TYR A 227 -8.78 -8.59 -15.67
CA TYR A 227 -10.13 -8.95 -15.24
C TYR A 227 -10.24 -10.45 -14.92
N VAL A 228 -9.84 -11.31 -15.85
CA VAL A 228 -10.01 -12.76 -15.65
C VAL A 228 -9.07 -13.31 -14.58
N LEU A 229 -7.85 -12.75 -14.46
CA LEU A 229 -6.88 -13.19 -13.46
C LEU A 229 -7.33 -12.84 -12.06
N ASN A 230 -7.99 -11.68 -11.88
CA ASN A 230 -8.56 -11.35 -10.58
C ASN A 230 -9.67 -12.34 -10.18
N LYS A 231 -10.53 -12.72 -11.13
CA LYS A 231 -11.62 -13.67 -10.88
C LYS A 231 -11.12 -15.11 -10.71
N SER A 232 -10.07 -15.51 -11.43
CA SER A 232 -9.60 -16.89 -11.44
C SER A 232 -8.57 -17.20 -10.35
N SER A 233 -7.63 -16.29 -10.11
CA SER A 233 -6.39 -16.61 -9.39
C SER A 233 -6.09 -15.66 -8.23
N TRP A 234 -6.23 -14.35 -8.43
CA TRP A 234 -5.79 -13.37 -7.42
C TRP A 234 -6.84 -13.13 -6.33
N GLY A 235 -8.08 -12.84 -6.70
CA GLY A 235 -9.16 -12.51 -5.76
C GLY A 235 -8.91 -11.23 -4.98
N GLU A 236 -8.22 -10.25 -5.55
CA GLU A 236 -7.93 -8.98 -4.88
C GLU A 236 -9.22 -8.14 -4.77
N PRO A 237 -9.64 -7.79 -3.54
CA PRO A 237 -10.95 -7.17 -3.31
C PRO A 237 -11.00 -5.69 -3.74
N TYR A 238 -9.85 -5.05 -3.96
CA TYR A 238 -9.79 -3.66 -4.42
C TYR A 238 -9.94 -3.54 -5.95
N ILE A 239 -9.86 -4.66 -6.69
CA ILE A 239 -10.12 -4.72 -8.12
C ILE A 239 -11.59 -5.14 -8.30
N PRO A 240 -12.48 -4.27 -8.80
CA PRO A 240 -13.92 -4.52 -8.77
C PRO A 240 -14.38 -5.41 -9.94
N SER A 241 -13.93 -6.66 -9.96
CA SER A 241 -14.22 -7.63 -11.03
C SER A 241 -15.55 -8.39 -10.86
N ASP A 242 -16.35 -8.07 -9.85
CA ASP A 242 -17.68 -8.69 -9.67
C ASP A 242 -18.68 -8.25 -10.74
N ASP A 243 -18.55 -7.00 -11.20
CA ASP A 243 -19.37 -6.37 -12.21
C ASP A 243 -18.48 -5.78 -13.31
N VAL A 244 -18.64 -6.25 -14.54
CA VAL A 244 -17.78 -5.85 -15.67
C VAL A 244 -17.86 -4.35 -15.96
N ASP A 245 -19.03 -3.72 -15.81
CA ASP A 245 -19.21 -2.29 -16.02
C ASP A 245 -18.45 -1.46 -14.97
N THR A 246 -18.46 -1.90 -13.73
CA THR A 246 -17.71 -1.28 -12.64
C THR A 246 -16.21 -1.47 -12.84
N PHE A 247 -15.77 -2.66 -13.27
CA PHE A 247 -14.38 -2.89 -13.67
C PHE A 247 -13.93 -1.94 -14.76
N ILE A 248 -14.71 -1.79 -15.85
CA ILE A 248 -14.37 -0.91 -16.98
C ILE A 248 -14.23 0.55 -16.52
N ARG A 249 -15.20 1.06 -15.75
CA ARG A 249 -15.15 2.42 -15.19
C ARG A 249 -13.94 2.62 -14.28
N TRP A 250 -13.67 1.66 -13.40
CA TRP A 250 -12.54 1.70 -12.48
C TRP A 250 -11.20 1.68 -13.23
N TYR A 251 -11.03 0.74 -14.17
CA TYR A 251 -9.80 0.58 -14.94
C TYR A 251 -9.45 1.86 -15.71
N ARG A 252 -10.44 2.47 -16.38
CA ARG A 252 -10.26 3.77 -17.05
C ARG A 252 -9.98 4.89 -16.06
N GLY A 253 -10.74 4.93 -14.95
CA GLY A 253 -10.67 5.99 -13.95
C GLY A 253 -9.31 6.11 -13.27
N ILE A 254 -8.66 5.00 -12.94
CA ILE A 254 -7.34 5.03 -12.27
C ILE A 254 -6.19 5.43 -13.22
N ARG A 255 -6.44 5.45 -14.54
CA ARG A 255 -5.49 5.88 -15.59
C ARG A 255 -5.71 7.33 -16.04
N PHE A 256 -6.48 8.11 -15.29
CA PHE A 256 -6.88 9.47 -15.67
C PHE A 256 -5.73 10.42 -16.08
N SER A 257 -4.52 10.22 -15.55
CA SER A 257 -3.35 11.04 -15.90
C SER A 257 -2.33 10.33 -16.80
N GLN A 258 -2.55 9.07 -17.18
CA GLN A 258 -1.55 8.24 -17.88
C GLN A 258 -1.01 8.90 -19.15
N GLN A 259 -1.88 9.46 -19.99
CA GLN A 259 -1.45 10.14 -21.23
C GLN A 259 -0.58 11.36 -20.97
N LYS A 260 -0.87 12.11 -19.90
CA LYS A 260 -0.02 13.23 -19.45
C LYS A 260 1.33 12.73 -18.95
N GLU A 261 1.34 11.63 -18.18
CA GLU A 261 2.60 11.08 -17.66
C GLU A 261 3.48 10.53 -18.78
N ARG A 262 2.90 9.93 -19.82
CA ARG A 262 3.63 9.42 -21.00
C ARG A 262 4.41 10.51 -21.74
N GLN A 263 4.00 11.76 -21.65
CA GLN A 263 4.69 12.90 -22.28
C GLN A 263 5.90 13.38 -21.47
N ASN A 264 6.11 12.86 -20.25
CA ASN A 264 7.20 13.29 -19.40
C ASN A 264 8.49 12.52 -19.68
N GLN A 265 9.57 13.23 -19.99
CA GLN A 265 10.90 12.63 -20.28
C GLN A 265 11.54 11.84 -19.12
N ASN A 266 11.03 11.96 -17.90
CA ASN A 266 11.44 11.20 -16.72
C ASN A 266 10.49 10.06 -16.40
N VAL A 267 9.53 9.77 -17.28
CA VAL A 267 8.60 8.66 -17.17
C VAL A 267 8.73 7.76 -18.41
N LEU A 268 8.81 6.45 -18.18
CA LEU A 268 8.71 5.43 -19.21
C LEU A 268 7.46 4.60 -18.93
N LEU A 269 6.55 4.49 -19.91
CA LEU A 269 5.34 3.66 -19.80
C LEU A 269 5.52 2.42 -20.68
N LEU A 270 5.42 1.24 -20.07
CA LEU A 270 5.54 -0.05 -20.74
C LEU A 270 4.30 -0.91 -20.50
N HIS A 271 3.96 -1.77 -21.47
CA HIS A 271 3.05 -2.87 -21.21
C HIS A 271 3.82 -4.07 -20.64
N PHE A 272 3.24 -4.77 -19.67
CA PHE A 272 3.80 -6.01 -19.12
C PHE A 272 4.05 -7.03 -20.24
N GLU A 273 3.15 -7.08 -21.22
CA GLU A 273 3.23 -7.96 -22.37
C GLU A 273 4.44 -7.65 -23.27
N ASP A 274 4.85 -6.39 -23.40
CA ASP A 274 6.05 -6.00 -24.17
C ASP A 274 7.34 -6.53 -23.54
N LEU A 275 7.37 -6.69 -22.21
CA LEU A 275 8.51 -7.32 -21.52
C LEU A 275 8.63 -8.81 -21.84
N ILE A 276 7.60 -9.41 -22.43
CA ILE A 276 7.56 -10.84 -22.76
C ILE A 276 7.72 -11.04 -24.26
N PHE A 277 6.83 -10.44 -25.05
CA PHE A 277 6.77 -10.67 -26.50
C PHE A 277 7.76 -9.81 -27.28
N ASN A 278 8.14 -8.65 -26.74
CA ASN A 278 9.08 -7.70 -27.35
C ASN A 278 10.34 -7.48 -26.47
N TYR A 279 10.75 -8.51 -25.73
CA TYR A 279 11.75 -8.39 -24.65
C TYR A 279 13.02 -7.63 -25.02
N GLU A 280 13.70 -7.96 -26.13
CA GLU A 280 14.95 -7.30 -26.50
C GLU A 280 14.76 -5.81 -26.87
N ALA A 281 13.62 -5.47 -27.49
CA ALA A 281 13.28 -4.08 -27.82
C ALA A 281 12.97 -3.29 -26.53
N SER A 282 12.13 -3.84 -25.66
CA SER A 282 11.78 -3.28 -24.36
C SER A 282 12.99 -3.10 -23.45
N LEU A 283 13.91 -4.08 -23.43
CA LEU A 283 15.17 -4.00 -22.69
C LEU A 283 16.07 -2.89 -23.25
N THR A 284 16.12 -2.73 -24.58
CA THR A 284 16.89 -1.66 -25.22
C THR A 284 16.34 -0.28 -24.87
N GLU A 285 15.02 -0.10 -24.93
CA GLU A 285 14.34 1.14 -24.52
C GLU A 285 14.61 1.45 -23.04
N LEU A 286 14.46 0.46 -22.16
CA LEU A 286 14.74 0.60 -20.72
C LEU A 286 16.19 1.02 -20.46
N LYS A 287 17.16 0.36 -21.11
CA LYS A 287 18.59 0.71 -20.98
C LYS A 287 18.88 2.13 -21.45
N HIS A 288 18.27 2.55 -22.56
CA HIS A 288 18.44 3.92 -23.06
C HIS A 288 17.87 4.94 -22.08
N PHE A 289 16.65 4.72 -21.60
CA PHE A 289 15.97 5.61 -20.65
C PHE A 289 16.72 5.77 -19.32
N LEU A 290 17.28 4.67 -18.81
CA LEU A 290 18.02 4.63 -17.54
C LEU A 290 19.52 4.85 -17.71
N ASN A 291 20.03 5.02 -18.94
CA ASN A 291 21.45 5.10 -19.26
C ASN A 291 22.25 3.93 -18.64
N PHE A 292 21.84 2.70 -18.96
CA PHE A 292 22.50 1.45 -18.58
C PHE A 292 23.38 0.92 -19.71
N ASN A 293 24.49 0.27 -19.37
CA ASN A 293 25.37 -0.38 -20.34
C ASN A 293 25.17 -1.89 -20.34
N ASP A 294 25.34 -2.52 -21.50
CA ASP A 294 25.22 -3.98 -21.65
C ASP A 294 26.21 -4.74 -20.77
N LYS A 295 27.42 -4.21 -20.59
CA LYS A 295 28.45 -4.82 -19.74
C LYS A 295 28.04 -4.93 -18.26
N ASP A 296 27.11 -4.09 -17.82
CA ASP A 296 26.66 -4.04 -16.43
C ASP A 296 25.49 -5.02 -16.19
N HIS A 297 24.91 -5.61 -17.26
CA HIS A 297 23.78 -6.56 -17.22
C HIS A 297 24.26 -8.02 -16.96
N VAL A 298 24.86 -8.24 -15.80
CA VAL A 298 25.61 -9.47 -15.47
C VAL A 298 24.72 -10.68 -15.15
N GLU A 299 23.47 -10.46 -14.75
CA GLU A 299 22.53 -11.51 -14.34
C GLU A 299 21.34 -11.67 -15.32
N LYS A 300 21.53 -11.37 -16.61
CA LYS A 300 20.48 -11.41 -17.64
C LYS A 300 19.65 -12.71 -17.58
N LEU A 301 18.32 -12.56 -17.51
CA LEU A 301 17.30 -13.62 -17.43
C LEU A 301 17.26 -14.43 -16.12
N LYS A 302 18.03 -14.05 -15.09
CA LYS A 302 18.04 -14.78 -13.82
C LYS A 302 16.96 -14.29 -12.86
N CYS A 303 16.63 -13.01 -12.89
CA CYS A 303 15.60 -12.42 -12.05
C CYS A 303 14.26 -12.33 -12.80
N PHE A 304 14.30 -12.01 -14.09
CA PHE A 304 13.12 -11.99 -14.96
C PHE A 304 13.32 -12.86 -16.20
N ASP A 305 12.49 -13.90 -16.32
CA ASP A 305 12.50 -14.80 -17.48
C ASP A 305 11.18 -14.64 -18.28
N PRO A 306 11.23 -14.06 -19.50
CA PRO A 306 10.08 -13.99 -20.41
C PRO A 306 9.43 -15.35 -20.66
N ALA A 307 10.22 -16.42 -20.77
CA ALA A 307 9.71 -17.76 -21.08
C ALA A 307 8.92 -18.38 -19.92
N GLN A 308 9.18 -17.94 -18.69
CA GLN A 308 8.33 -18.28 -17.54
C GLN A 308 7.11 -17.36 -17.45
N SER A 309 7.32 -16.06 -17.66
CA SER A 309 6.30 -15.03 -17.50
C SER A 309 5.22 -15.07 -18.58
N ILE A 310 5.50 -15.61 -19.76
CA ILE A 310 4.52 -15.81 -20.84
C ILE A 310 3.29 -16.57 -20.37
N LYS A 311 3.45 -17.47 -19.40
CA LYS A 311 2.35 -18.23 -18.78
C LYS A 311 1.36 -17.34 -18.05
N ASN A 312 1.65 -16.06 -17.80
CA ASN A 312 0.77 -15.11 -17.11
C ASN A 312 0.06 -14.15 -18.08
N THR A 313 0.19 -14.37 -19.39
CA THR A 313 -0.46 -13.58 -20.44
C THR A 313 -1.51 -14.41 -21.17
N TYR A 314 -2.38 -13.75 -21.92
CA TYR A 314 -3.41 -14.37 -22.75
C TYR A 314 -4.42 -15.23 -21.99
N LYS A 315 -4.54 -14.96 -20.70
CA LYS A 315 -5.38 -15.69 -19.74
C LYS A 315 -6.85 -15.55 -20.03
N PHE A 316 -7.29 -14.44 -20.61
CA PHE A 316 -8.71 -14.26 -20.93
C PHE A 316 -9.27 -15.35 -21.86
N ARG A 317 -8.41 -16.03 -22.65
CA ARG A 317 -8.81 -17.17 -23.49
C ARG A 317 -9.01 -18.47 -22.72
N ASN A 318 -8.38 -18.63 -21.56
CA ASN A 318 -8.44 -19.84 -20.76
C ASN A 318 -9.78 -19.98 -20.02
N TYR A 319 -10.59 -18.92 -19.96
CA TYR A 319 -11.83 -18.86 -19.18
C TYR A 319 -13.05 -18.49 -20.07
N PRO A 320 -13.54 -19.42 -20.91
CA PRO A 320 -14.69 -19.17 -21.79
C PRO A 320 -15.97 -18.73 -21.06
N GLN A 321 -16.12 -19.05 -19.78
CA GLN A 321 -17.26 -18.63 -18.97
C GLN A 321 -17.38 -17.11 -18.78
N TRP A 322 -16.30 -16.35 -19.03
CA TRP A 322 -16.30 -14.88 -18.95
C TRP A 322 -16.14 -14.23 -20.34
N LYS A 323 -16.41 -14.96 -21.42
CA LYS A 323 -16.25 -14.47 -22.80
C LYS A 323 -17.03 -13.18 -23.07
N ASP A 324 -18.27 -13.09 -22.62
CA ASP A 324 -19.12 -11.91 -22.88
C ASP A 324 -18.57 -10.66 -22.16
N ASP A 325 -18.08 -10.83 -20.92
CA ASP A 325 -17.41 -9.76 -20.18
C ASP A 325 -16.13 -9.30 -20.89
N VAL A 326 -15.33 -10.25 -21.38
CA VAL A 326 -14.08 -9.98 -22.10
C VAL A 326 -14.36 -9.21 -23.40
N LEU A 327 -15.38 -9.60 -24.16
CA LEU A 327 -15.78 -8.89 -25.38
C LEU A 327 -16.23 -7.46 -25.08
N LYS A 328 -16.95 -7.27 -23.97
CA LYS A 328 -17.36 -5.94 -23.53
C LYS A 328 -16.17 -5.08 -23.10
N ILE A 329 -15.21 -5.65 -22.38
CA ILE A 329 -13.95 -4.98 -22.03
C ILE A 329 -13.19 -4.57 -23.29
N GLU A 330 -13.07 -5.46 -24.27
CA GLU A 330 -12.40 -5.19 -25.55
C GLU A 330 -13.08 -4.06 -26.33
N HIS A 331 -14.42 -4.02 -26.34
CA HIS A 331 -15.18 -2.98 -27.02
C HIS A 331 -15.07 -1.62 -26.33
N GLU A 332 -15.08 -1.60 -25.00
CA GLU A 332 -15.11 -0.36 -24.21
C GLU A 332 -13.71 0.19 -23.90
N LEU A 333 -12.68 -0.65 -23.83
CA LEU A 333 -11.29 -0.26 -23.52
C LEU A 333 -10.30 -0.61 -24.64
N PRO A 334 -10.64 -0.39 -25.94
CA PRO A 334 -9.77 -0.81 -27.04
C PRO A 334 -8.39 -0.14 -26.99
N GLU A 335 -8.30 1.09 -26.47
CA GLU A 335 -7.05 1.83 -26.33
C GLU A 335 -6.07 1.24 -25.29
N TYR A 336 -6.55 0.35 -24.41
CA TYR A 336 -5.75 -0.32 -23.39
C TYR A 336 -5.50 -1.80 -23.68
N CYS A 337 -6.21 -2.38 -24.66
CA CYS A 337 -6.03 -3.77 -25.06
C CYS A 337 -4.70 -3.97 -25.78
N TYR A 338 -3.93 -4.97 -25.35
CA TYR A 338 -2.67 -5.34 -25.98
C TYR A 338 -2.91 -6.16 -27.26
N HIS A 339 -2.11 -5.89 -28.29
CA HIS A 339 -2.14 -6.62 -29.54
C HIS A 339 -1.12 -7.77 -29.51
N PHE A 340 -1.60 -8.97 -29.19
CA PHE A 340 -0.76 -10.17 -29.08
C PHE A 340 -0.28 -10.67 -30.46
N PRO A 341 0.93 -11.24 -30.55
CA PRO A 341 1.44 -11.81 -31.81
C PRO A 341 0.59 -12.98 -32.35
N ASP A 342 0.42 -13.05 -33.68
CA ASP A 342 -0.42 -14.04 -34.38
C ASP A 342 0.03 -15.50 -34.17
N GLU A 343 1.32 -15.74 -34.02
CA GLU A 343 1.87 -17.08 -33.78
C GLU A 343 1.37 -17.70 -32.47
N PHE A 344 1.04 -16.86 -31.48
CA PHE A 344 0.49 -17.28 -30.19
C PHE A 344 -1.04 -17.29 -30.16
N THR A 345 -1.71 -16.56 -31.07
CA THR A 345 -3.17 -16.57 -31.16
C THR A 345 -3.70 -17.91 -31.69
N ASN A 346 -2.91 -18.64 -32.48
CA ASN A 346 -3.29 -19.93 -33.05
C ASN A 346 -2.94 -21.15 -32.16
N ASN A 347 -1.84 -21.08 -31.38
CA ASN A 347 -1.38 -22.22 -30.56
C ASN A 347 -2.09 -22.35 -29.20
N ASN A 348 -2.65 -21.28 -28.66
CA ASN A 348 -3.27 -21.26 -27.32
C ASN A 348 -4.79 -21.46 -27.31
N ALA A 349 -5.42 -21.79 -28.44
CA ALA A 349 -6.88 -21.93 -28.55
C ALA A 349 -7.49 -23.03 -27.65
N ASN A 350 -6.68 -23.88 -27.00
CA ASN A 350 -7.15 -25.08 -26.29
C ASN A 350 -6.74 -25.20 -24.81
N ASN A 351 -6.12 -24.20 -24.19
CA ASN A 351 -5.70 -24.26 -22.77
C ASN A 351 -6.80 -23.78 -21.81
N ILE A 352 -7.98 -24.41 -21.88
CA ILE A 352 -9.08 -24.10 -20.95
C ILE A 352 -8.68 -24.52 -19.53
N ASP A 353 -8.75 -23.58 -18.58
CA ASP A 353 -8.48 -23.87 -17.18
C ASP A 353 -9.72 -24.47 -16.52
N THR A 354 -9.58 -25.67 -15.98
CA THR A 354 -10.67 -26.43 -15.33
C THR A 354 -10.67 -26.29 -13.82
N ASN A 355 -9.71 -25.56 -13.25
CA ASN A 355 -9.69 -25.31 -11.82
C ASN A 355 -10.89 -24.45 -11.40
N LYS A 356 -11.37 -24.69 -10.19
CA LYS A 356 -12.40 -23.84 -9.60
C LYS A 356 -11.82 -22.44 -9.38
N PRO A 357 -12.45 -21.38 -9.93
CA PRO A 357 -11.89 -20.03 -9.87
C PRO A 357 -11.97 -19.44 -8.45
N MET A 358 -11.04 -18.52 -8.15
CA MET A 358 -10.97 -17.81 -6.88
C MET A 358 -12.30 -17.17 -6.47
N GLU A 359 -13.02 -16.57 -7.42
CA GLU A 359 -14.33 -15.95 -7.18
C GLU A 359 -15.34 -16.90 -6.52
N ALA A 360 -15.28 -18.19 -6.81
CA ALA A 360 -16.22 -19.16 -6.27
C ALA A 360 -15.91 -19.51 -4.80
N PHE A 361 -14.63 -19.43 -4.40
CA PHE A 361 -14.22 -19.55 -3.01
C PHE A 361 -14.60 -18.29 -2.22
N VAL A 362 -14.31 -17.11 -2.77
CA VAL A 362 -14.67 -15.81 -2.18
C VAL A 362 -16.18 -15.69 -1.97
N LYS A 363 -17.00 -15.93 -3.00
CA LYS A 363 -18.48 -15.94 -2.90
C LYS A 363 -18.99 -16.89 -1.81
N SER A 364 -18.34 -18.04 -1.64
CA SER A 364 -18.71 -18.99 -0.58
C SER A 364 -18.42 -18.45 0.82
N ALA A 365 -17.28 -17.77 1.01
CA ALA A 365 -16.89 -17.14 2.28
C ALA A 365 -17.75 -15.89 2.58
N ASP A 366 -17.97 -15.02 1.60
CA ASP A 366 -18.80 -13.83 1.73
C ASP A 366 -20.25 -14.15 2.09
N ALA A 367 -20.78 -15.26 1.57
CA ALA A 367 -22.11 -15.74 1.96
C ALA A 367 -22.19 -16.06 3.46
N VAL A 368 -21.11 -16.59 4.07
CA VAL A 368 -21.04 -16.84 5.52
C VAL A 368 -21.01 -15.51 6.27
N GLN A 369 -20.14 -14.59 5.86
CA GLN A 369 -19.93 -13.30 6.51
C GLN A 369 -21.20 -12.42 6.45
N SER A 370 -21.78 -12.25 5.26
CA SER A 370 -22.95 -11.40 5.02
C SER A 370 -24.22 -11.95 5.67
N LYS A 371 -24.51 -13.26 5.49
CA LYS A 371 -25.72 -13.89 6.05
C LYS A 371 -25.59 -14.16 7.54
N LYS A 372 -24.36 -14.11 8.08
CA LYS A 372 -24.00 -14.49 9.46
C LYS A 372 -24.50 -15.91 9.80
N ASN A 373 -24.32 -16.83 8.86
CA ASN A 373 -24.75 -18.21 9.00
C ASN A 373 -23.80 -19.17 8.28
N LEU A 374 -23.48 -20.30 8.90
CA LEU A 374 -22.67 -21.34 8.29
C LEU A 374 -23.57 -22.31 7.49
N PRO A 375 -23.35 -22.51 6.18
CA PRO A 375 -24.13 -23.46 5.40
C PRO A 375 -24.10 -24.88 5.97
N LEU A 376 -25.24 -25.59 5.94
CA LEU A 376 -25.40 -26.93 6.52
C LEU A 376 -24.33 -27.94 6.06
N LYS A 377 -23.90 -27.83 4.80
CA LYS A 377 -22.82 -28.68 4.24
C LYS A 377 -21.50 -28.59 5.01
N TYR A 378 -21.29 -27.52 5.79
CA TYR A 378 -20.09 -27.32 6.60
C TYR A 378 -20.28 -27.64 8.09
N ASN A 379 -21.47 -28.08 8.54
CA ASN A 379 -21.71 -28.36 9.95
C ASN A 379 -20.73 -29.40 10.53
N HIS A 380 -20.40 -30.44 9.76
CA HIS A 380 -19.42 -31.45 10.17
C HIS A 380 -17.99 -30.90 10.28
N LYS A 381 -17.68 -29.77 9.63
CA LYS A 381 -16.38 -29.08 9.70
C LYS A 381 -16.34 -27.98 10.74
N LEU A 382 -17.46 -27.64 11.39
CA LEU A 382 -17.52 -26.55 12.37
C LEU A 382 -16.45 -26.66 13.46
N PRO A 383 -16.18 -27.82 14.08
CA PRO A 383 -15.11 -27.93 15.08
C PRO A 383 -13.73 -27.57 14.51
N VAL A 384 -13.45 -27.98 13.27
CA VAL A 384 -12.19 -27.67 12.57
C VAL A 384 -12.10 -26.18 12.26
N PHE A 385 -13.18 -25.55 11.82
CA PHE A 385 -13.19 -24.10 11.56
C PHE A 385 -13.01 -23.29 12.84
N LEU A 386 -13.67 -23.68 13.94
CA LEU A 386 -13.48 -23.03 15.24
C LEU A 386 -12.07 -23.24 15.79
N PHE A 387 -11.45 -24.39 15.48
CA PHE A 387 -10.04 -24.64 15.79
C PHE A 387 -9.12 -23.68 15.03
N GLY A 388 -9.31 -23.55 13.71
CA GLY A 388 -8.51 -22.66 12.85
C GLY A 388 -8.60 -21.17 13.19
N ILE A 389 -9.67 -20.72 13.87
CA ILE A 389 -9.82 -19.33 14.36
C ILE A 389 -8.91 -19.03 15.56
N THR A 390 -8.44 -20.06 16.28
CA THR A 390 -7.53 -19.86 17.42
C THR A 390 -6.11 -19.58 16.94
N ASN A 391 -5.33 -18.82 17.73
CA ASN A 391 -3.92 -18.54 17.43
C ASN A 391 -3.11 -19.84 17.28
N PHE A 392 -3.44 -20.86 18.08
CA PHE A 392 -2.81 -22.18 17.98
C PHE A 392 -3.18 -22.90 16.69
N GLY A 393 -4.47 -22.92 16.34
CA GLY A 393 -4.96 -23.56 15.12
C GLY A 393 -4.37 -22.93 13.86
N GLU A 394 -4.37 -21.60 13.78
CA GLU A 394 -3.74 -20.85 12.68
C GLU A 394 -2.23 -21.18 12.59
N ALA A 395 -1.52 -21.15 13.72
CA ALA A 395 -0.10 -21.50 13.74
C ALA A 395 0.15 -22.94 13.28
N PHE A 396 -0.69 -23.89 13.71
CA PHE A 396 -0.61 -25.30 13.37
C PHE A 396 -0.87 -25.54 11.88
N GLU A 397 -1.96 -25.00 11.33
CA GLU A 397 -2.29 -25.09 9.90
C GLU A 397 -1.17 -24.49 9.03
N SER A 398 -0.57 -23.38 9.48
CA SER A 398 0.56 -22.75 8.77
C SER A 398 1.81 -23.64 8.67
N LEU A 399 1.95 -24.70 9.48
CA LEU A 399 3.12 -25.60 9.43
C LEU A 399 3.20 -26.35 8.10
N ALA A 400 2.07 -26.73 7.53
CA ALA A 400 2.00 -27.47 6.27
C ALA A 400 2.57 -26.68 5.09
N HIS A 401 2.56 -25.35 5.16
CA HIS A 401 2.97 -24.44 4.08
C HIS A 401 4.39 -23.87 4.26
N ARG A 402 5.15 -24.31 5.27
CA ARG A 402 6.51 -23.82 5.54
C ARG A 402 7.55 -24.67 4.84
N ASN A 403 8.28 -24.07 3.91
CA ASN A 403 9.21 -24.81 3.04
C ASN A 403 10.64 -24.94 3.59
N THR A 404 11.04 -24.17 4.61
CA THR A 404 12.41 -24.17 5.13
C THR A 404 12.46 -24.69 6.57
N LEU A 405 13.58 -25.31 6.97
CA LEU A 405 13.79 -25.77 8.34
C LEU A 405 13.64 -24.61 9.35
N LYS A 406 14.22 -23.46 9.05
CA LYS A 406 14.15 -22.26 9.88
C LYS A 406 12.71 -21.78 10.07
N THR A 407 11.89 -21.76 9.01
CA THR A 407 10.49 -21.35 9.13
C THR A 407 9.66 -22.39 9.87
N LYS A 408 9.91 -23.69 9.65
CA LYS A 408 9.27 -24.79 10.40
C LYS A 408 9.54 -24.70 11.91
N ILE A 409 10.80 -24.53 12.33
CA ILE A 409 11.17 -24.36 13.75
C ILE A 409 10.45 -23.16 14.37
N LYS A 410 10.45 -22.00 13.69
CA LYS A 410 9.71 -20.82 14.15
C LYS A 410 8.20 -21.09 14.29
N GLY A 411 7.64 -21.91 13.41
CA GLY A 411 6.23 -22.33 13.48
C GLY A 411 5.96 -23.17 14.72
N LEU A 412 6.81 -24.17 14.99
CA LEU A 412 6.69 -25.02 16.18
C LEU A 412 6.81 -24.22 17.49
N ILE A 413 7.72 -23.25 17.54
CA ILE A 413 7.83 -22.34 18.68
C ILE A 413 6.52 -21.55 18.87
N LYS A 414 5.94 -21.00 17.79
CA LYS A 414 4.63 -20.31 17.86
C LYS A 414 3.53 -21.25 18.37
N CYS A 415 3.46 -22.49 17.88
CA CYS A 415 2.51 -23.48 18.38
C CYS A 415 2.69 -23.73 19.88
N GLY A 416 3.92 -23.88 20.37
CA GLY A 416 4.21 -24.04 21.79
C GLY A 416 3.74 -22.85 22.64
N VAL A 417 3.96 -21.62 22.16
CA VAL A 417 3.52 -20.39 22.84
C VAL A 417 1.99 -20.29 22.91
N PHE A 418 1.29 -20.60 21.81
CA PHE A 418 -0.17 -20.47 21.76
C PHE A 418 -0.93 -21.67 22.36
N LEU A 419 -0.26 -22.78 22.63
CA LEU A 419 -0.89 -23.96 23.25
C LEU A 419 -1.52 -23.62 24.61
N CYS A 420 -0.91 -22.72 25.38
CA CYS A 420 -1.41 -22.33 26.71
C CYS A 420 -2.74 -21.57 26.66
N SER A 421 -3.01 -20.80 25.60
CA SER A 421 -4.27 -20.04 25.45
C SER A 421 -5.32 -20.78 24.62
N PHE A 422 -4.95 -21.86 23.91
CA PHE A 422 -5.81 -22.59 22.99
C PHE A 422 -7.17 -22.97 23.57
N LEU A 423 -7.20 -23.63 24.74
CA LEU A 423 -8.47 -24.10 25.33
C LEU A 423 -9.42 -22.93 25.63
N PHE A 424 -8.89 -21.80 26.11
CA PHE A 424 -9.68 -20.61 26.38
C PHE A 424 -10.21 -19.98 25.09
N GLU A 425 -9.35 -19.81 24.07
CA GLU A 425 -9.73 -19.25 22.77
C GLU A 425 -10.76 -20.11 22.04
N TYR A 426 -10.59 -21.43 22.07
CA TYR A 426 -11.52 -22.37 21.44
C TYR A 426 -12.88 -22.35 22.13
N MET A 427 -12.91 -22.44 23.47
CA MET A 427 -14.15 -22.37 24.24
C MET A 427 -14.87 -21.02 24.07
N TYR A 428 -14.11 -19.92 24.02
CA TYR A 428 -14.65 -18.60 23.71
C TYR A 428 -15.26 -18.54 22.31
N SER A 429 -14.58 -19.10 21.30
CA SER A 429 -15.08 -19.16 19.92
C SER A 429 -16.37 -19.98 19.81
N VAL A 430 -16.44 -21.13 20.49
CA VAL A 430 -17.67 -21.94 20.60
C VAL A 430 -18.79 -21.14 21.26
N PHE A 431 -18.52 -20.47 22.38
CA PHE A 431 -19.50 -19.65 23.09
C PHE A 431 -20.05 -18.53 22.19
N ILE A 432 -19.18 -17.78 21.52
CA ILE A 432 -19.56 -16.71 20.60
C ILE A 432 -20.39 -17.26 19.44
N TYR A 433 -19.97 -18.38 18.83
CA TYR A 433 -20.73 -19.00 17.75
C TYR A 433 -22.13 -19.42 18.21
N CYS A 434 -22.25 -20.12 19.34
CA CYS A 434 -23.55 -20.54 19.89
C CYS A 434 -24.44 -19.35 20.29
N LYS A 435 -23.85 -18.26 20.79
CA LYS A 435 -24.58 -17.04 21.17
C LYS A 435 -25.19 -16.32 19.97
N TYR A 436 -24.49 -16.28 18.84
CA TYR A 436 -24.90 -15.49 17.66
C TYR A 436 -25.43 -16.32 16.48
N LYS A 437 -25.31 -17.65 16.53
CA LYS A 437 -25.86 -18.55 15.50
C LYS A 437 -27.37 -18.29 15.37
N LYS A 438 -27.80 -17.99 14.14
CA LYS A 438 -29.22 -17.97 13.77
C LYS A 438 -29.77 -19.40 13.89
N ARG A 439 -30.89 -19.55 14.60
CA ARG A 439 -31.59 -20.83 14.72
C ARG A 439 -32.21 -21.24 13.40
#